data_AF-A0A3L7PU11-F1
#
_entry.id   AF-A0A3L7PU11-F1
#
_cell.length_a   1.000
_cell.length_b   1.000
_cell.length_c   1.000
_cell.angle_alpha   90.00
_cell.angle_beta   90.00
_cell.angle_gamma   90.00
#
_symmetry.space_group_name_H-M   'P 1'
#
loop_
_entity.id
_entity.type
_entity.pdbx_description
1 polymer ?
#
loop_
_entity_poly.entity_id
_entity_poly.type
_entity_poly.pdbx_seq_one_letter_code
_entity_poly.pdbx_strand_id
1 'polypeptide(L)'
;MNIKTFARRLEEGKANNLTYSKDGNEGLISIWKHESSLILTWEECPKGEQYDESNYTRDERHVFDDFDKMMEFLTSKALTPDSFTP
;
A
#
# COMPACT_ATOMS: atom_id res chain seq x y z
N MET A 1 -10.30 6.51 2.33
CA MET A 1 -11.61 5.98 1.83
C MET A 1 -12.30 5.06 2.86
N ASN A 2 -13.63 4.88 2.89
CA ASN A 2 -14.22 3.91 3.85
C ASN A 2 -13.90 2.44 3.49
N ILE A 3 -13.99 1.53 4.47
CA ILE A 3 -13.61 0.12 4.27
C ILE A 3 -14.43 -0.61 3.20
N LYS A 4 -15.72 -0.28 3.05
CA LYS A 4 -16.58 -0.89 2.02
C LYS A 4 -16.10 -0.54 0.62
N THR A 5 -15.76 0.72 0.39
CA THR A 5 -15.25 1.17 -0.91
C THR A 5 -13.84 0.63 -1.15
N PHE A 6 -13.00 0.54 -0.11
CA PHE A 6 -11.67 -0.08 -0.19
C PHE A 6 -11.74 -1.53 -0.65
N ALA A 7 -12.55 -2.36 0.03
CA ALA A 7 -12.74 -3.77 -0.31
C ALA A 7 -13.36 -3.95 -1.70
N ARG A 8 -14.40 -3.17 -2.03
CA ARG A 8 -15.04 -3.21 -3.36
C ARG A 8 -14.03 -2.95 -4.49
N ARG A 9 -13.11 -2.00 -4.30
CA ARG A 9 -12.10 -1.69 -5.32
C ARG A 9 -11.15 -2.86 -5.56
N LEU A 10 -10.69 -3.52 -4.50
CA LEU A 10 -9.84 -4.71 -4.63
C LEU A 10 -10.56 -5.84 -5.39
N GLU A 11 -11.84 -6.05 -5.09
CA GLU A 11 -12.67 -7.03 -5.82
C GLU A 11 -12.89 -6.65 -7.29
N GLU A 12 -12.93 -5.35 -7.61
CA GLU A 12 -12.96 -4.83 -8.98
C GLU A 12 -11.58 -4.85 -9.68
N GLY A 13 -10.55 -5.41 -9.05
CA GLY A 13 -9.19 -5.46 -9.59
C GLY A 13 -8.49 -4.10 -9.62
N LYS A 14 -8.97 -3.12 -8.86
CA LYS A 14 -8.40 -1.78 -8.77
C LYS A 14 -7.41 -1.68 -7.62
N ALA A 15 -6.37 -0.89 -7.81
CA ALA A 15 -5.43 -0.56 -6.74
C ALA A 15 -6.02 0.45 -5.75
N ASN A 16 -5.56 0.40 -4.51
CA ASN A 16 -5.73 1.43 -3.50
C ASN A 16 -4.34 1.93 -3.10
N ASN A 17 -4.13 3.24 -3.16
CA ASN A 17 -2.82 3.83 -2.98
C ASN A 17 -2.80 4.74 -1.76
N LEU A 18 -1.68 4.81 -1.06
CA LEU A 18 -1.41 5.78 -0.01
C LEU A 18 -0.04 6.38 -0.28
N THR A 19 -0.01 7.68 -0.51
CA THR A 19 1.22 8.46 -0.58
C THR A 19 1.43 9.23 0.71
N TYR A 20 2.67 9.32 1.17
CA TYR A 20 3.02 10.08 2.37
C TYR A 20 4.40 10.73 2.23
N SER A 21 4.66 11.74 3.06
CA SER A 21 5.97 12.35 3.22
C SER A 21 6.34 12.38 4.70
N LYS A 22 7.54 11.91 5.04
CA LYS A 22 8.01 11.84 6.43
C LYS A 22 9.53 11.95 6.48
N ASP A 23 10.05 12.81 7.37
CA ASP A 23 11.49 12.93 7.66
C ASP A 23 12.39 13.11 6.42
N GLY A 24 11.90 13.81 5.40
CA GLY A 24 12.64 14.05 4.14
C GLY A 24 12.46 12.97 3.08
N ASN A 25 11.73 11.89 3.38
CA ASN A 25 11.37 10.84 2.45
C ASN A 25 9.94 10.98 1.92
N GLU A 26 9.70 10.40 0.77
CA GLU A 26 8.38 10.17 0.18
C GLU A 26 8.15 8.66 0.04
N GLY A 27 6.95 8.22 0.38
CA GLY A 27 6.59 6.81 0.31
C GLY A 27 5.27 6.56 -0.38
N LEU A 28 5.17 5.39 -0.99
CA LEU A 28 3.99 4.87 -1.68
C LEU A 28 3.67 3.48 -1.14
N ILE A 29 2.44 3.29 -0.71
CA ILE A 29 1.87 1.99 -0.40
C ILE A 29 0.78 1.71 -1.42
N SER A 30 0.94 0.65 -2.18
CA SER A 30 -0.02 0.24 -3.22
C SER A 30 -0.57 -1.14 -2.89
N ILE A 31 -1.90 -1.28 -2.94
CA ILE A 31 -2.58 -2.56 -2.65
C ILE A 31 -3.52 -2.92 -3.79
N TRP A 32 -3.39 -4.11 -4.35
CA TRP A 32 -4.25 -4.60 -5.42
C TRP A 32 -4.46 -6.11 -5.34
N LYS A 33 -5.51 -6.58 -6.02
CA LYS A 33 -5.78 -8.02 -6.16
C LYS A 33 -5.06 -8.56 -7.40
N HIS A 34 -4.38 -9.68 -7.25
CA HIS A 34 -3.77 -10.44 -8.34
C HIS A 34 -4.19 -11.91 -8.20
N GLU A 35 -5.02 -12.39 -9.11
CA GLU A 35 -5.66 -13.72 -9.04
C GLU A 35 -6.42 -13.91 -7.72
N SER A 36 -6.06 -14.92 -6.92
CA SER A 36 -6.62 -15.20 -5.60
C SER A 36 -5.89 -14.48 -4.46
N SER A 37 -4.84 -13.70 -4.75
CA SER A 37 -4.00 -13.04 -3.74
C SER A 37 -4.21 -11.52 -3.71
N LEU A 38 -3.92 -10.92 -2.55
CA LEU A 38 -3.77 -9.48 -2.38
C LEU A 38 -2.29 -9.15 -2.27
N ILE A 39 -1.84 -8.23 -3.10
CA ILE A 39 -0.45 -7.76 -3.13
C ILE A 39 -0.41 -6.37 -2.50
N LEU A 40 0.57 -6.17 -1.62
CA LEU A 40 0.92 -4.86 -1.07
C LEU A 40 2.39 -4.58 -1.40
N THR A 41 2.68 -3.42 -2.00
CA THR A 41 4.04 -2.87 -2.03
C THR A 41 4.15 -1.68 -1.10
N TRP A 42 5.32 -1.51 -0.49
CA TRP A 42 5.65 -0.37 0.34
C TRP A 42 7.04 0.11 -0.04
N GLU A 43 7.06 1.22 -0.76
CA GLU A 43 8.26 1.85 -1.26
C GLU A 43 8.47 3.18 -0.54
N GLU A 44 9.72 3.50 -0.21
CA GLU A 44 10.11 4.79 0.36
C GLU A 44 11.46 5.21 -0.22
N CYS A 45 11.58 6.48 -0.57
CA CYS A 45 12.80 7.07 -1.13
C CYS A 45 12.99 8.50 -0.61
N PRO A 46 14.22 9.06 -0.70
CA PRO A 46 14.43 10.48 -0.49
C PRO A 46 13.57 11.30 -1.44
N LYS A 47 13.07 12.44 -0.96
CA LYS A 47 12.24 13.33 -1.77
C LYS A 47 12.95 13.75 -3.05
N GLY A 48 12.31 13.51 -4.19
CA GLY A 48 12.84 13.84 -5.53
C GLY A 48 13.60 12.70 -6.21
N GLU A 49 13.79 11.57 -5.52
CA GLU A 49 14.53 10.39 -6.02
C GLU A 49 13.58 9.24 -6.42
N GLN A 50 12.33 9.52 -6.77
CA GLN A 50 11.30 8.48 -7.04
C GLN A 50 11.59 7.63 -8.29
N TYR A 51 12.58 8.04 -9.10
CA TYR A 51 13.03 7.31 -10.29
C TYR A 51 14.40 6.67 -10.11
N ASP A 52 15.03 6.85 -8.94
CA ASP A 52 16.30 6.22 -8.60
C ASP A 52 16.06 5.12 -7.54
N GLU A 53 15.68 3.94 -8.03
CA GLU A 53 15.44 2.75 -7.21
C GLU A 53 16.66 2.36 -6.36
N SER A 54 17.88 2.78 -6.74
CA SER A 54 19.09 2.49 -5.96
C SER A 54 19.14 3.22 -4.61
N ASN A 55 18.35 4.28 -4.46
CA ASN A 55 18.28 5.11 -3.25
C ASN A 55 17.05 4.82 -2.38
N TYR A 56 16.28 3.76 -2.67
CA TYR A 56 15.11 3.43 -1.87
C TYR A 56 15.53 3.09 -0.43
N THR A 57 14.94 3.80 0.53
CA THR A 57 15.09 3.53 1.96
C THR A 57 14.18 2.41 2.43
N ARG A 58 13.14 2.08 1.63
CA ARG A 58 12.29 0.92 1.79
C ARG A 58 11.85 0.38 0.43
N ASP A 59 11.89 -0.93 0.30
CA ASP A 59 11.30 -1.69 -0.80
C ASP A 59 10.78 -3.02 -0.24
N GLU A 60 9.49 -3.04 0.11
CA GLU A 60 8.84 -4.23 0.65
C GLU A 60 7.71 -4.70 -0.26
N ARG A 61 7.58 -6.01 -0.39
CA ARG A 61 6.46 -6.67 -1.05
C ARG A 61 5.86 -7.74 -0.14
N HIS A 62 4.55 -7.64 0.08
CA HIS A 62 3.77 -8.57 0.88
C HIS A 62 2.67 -9.20 0.03
N VAL A 63 2.39 -10.47 0.30
CA VAL A 63 1.35 -11.25 -0.38
C VAL A 63 0.45 -11.83 0.69
N PHE A 64 -0.86 -11.63 0.53
CA PHE A 64 -1.88 -12.15 1.44
C PHE A 64 -2.86 -13.03 0.69
N ASP A 65 -3.19 -14.18 1.29
CA ASP A 65 -4.17 -15.12 0.73
C ASP A 65 -5.61 -14.64 0.94
N ASP A 66 -5.83 -13.72 1.88
CA ASP A 66 -7.14 -13.24 2.26
C ASP A 66 -7.10 -11.79 2.79
N PHE A 67 -8.28 -11.16 2.79
CA PHE A 67 -8.46 -9.76 3.18
C PHE A 67 -8.21 -9.52 4.67
N ASP A 68 -8.52 -10.49 5.54
CA ASP A 68 -8.42 -10.31 6.99
C ASP A 68 -6.96 -10.24 7.43
N LYS A 69 -6.08 -11.11 6.92
CA LYS A 69 -4.63 -11.05 7.16
C LYS A 69 -4.01 -9.74 6.68
N MET A 70 -4.45 -9.24 5.53
CA MET A 70 -4.01 -7.93 5.03
C MET A 70 -4.46 -6.82 5.98
N MET A 71 -5.69 -6.86 6.48
CA MET A 71 -6.21 -5.87 7.44
C MET A 71 -5.49 -5.93 8.80
N GLU A 72 -5.13 -7.12 9.28
CA GLU A 72 -4.29 -7.31 10.46
C GLU A 72 -2.91 -6.67 10.25
N PHE A 73 -2.29 -6.91 9.10
CA PHE A 73 -1.02 -6.28 8.74
C PHE A 73 -1.12 -4.75 8.75
N LEU A 74 -2.11 -4.17 8.06
CA LEU A 74 -2.32 -2.72 8.04
C LEU A 74 -2.49 -2.15 9.46
N THR A 75 -3.32 -2.80 10.27
CA THR A 75 -3.55 -2.41 11.67
C THR A 75 -2.25 -2.45 12.48
N SER A 76 -1.42 -3.49 12.31
CA SER A 76 -0.12 -3.61 12.98
C SER A 76 0.87 -2.49 12.61
N LYS A 77 0.67 -1.86 11.45
CA LYS A 77 1.45 -0.73 10.94
C LYS A 77 0.80 0.63 11.21
N ALA A 78 -0.29 0.66 11.99
CA ALA A 78 -1.12 1.84 12.22
C ALA A 78 -1.66 2.48 10.93
N LEU A 79 -1.91 1.65 9.91
CA LEU A 79 -2.51 2.03 8.64
C LEU A 79 -4.00 1.64 8.63
N THR A 80 -4.82 2.54 8.11
CA THR A 80 -6.27 2.36 8.04
C THR A 80 -6.78 2.67 6.62
N PRO A 81 -7.83 1.98 6.13
CA PRO A 81 -8.36 2.21 4.78
C PRO A 81 -8.76 3.66 4.46
N ASP A 82 -9.07 4.45 5.50
CA ASP A 82 -9.41 5.86 5.38
C ASP A 82 -8.26 6.73 4.84
N SER A 83 -7.01 6.31 5.07
CA SER A 83 -5.81 6.98 4.58
C SER A 83 -5.55 6.73 3.09
N PHE A 84 -6.10 5.65 2.54
CA PHE A 84 -5.93 5.30 1.13
C PHE A 84 -6.88 6.07 0.22
N THR A 85 -6.37 6.37 -0.97
CA THR A 85 -7.10 6.94 -2.10
C THR A 85 -7.32 5.92 -3.21
N PRO A 86 -8.40 6.09 -3.99
CA PRO A 86 -8.59 5.41 -5.26
C PRO A 86 -7.42 5.52 -6.24
#